data_AF-A0A9W6B8F9-F1
#
_entry.id   AF-A0A9W6B8F9-F1
#
_cell.length_a   1.000
_cell.length_b   1.000
_cell.length_c   1.000
_cell.angle_alpha   90.00
_cell.angle_beta   90.00
_cell.angle_gamma   90.00
#
_symmetry.space_group_name_H-M   'P 1'
#
loop_
_entity.id
_entity.type
_entity.pdbx_description
1 polymer ?
#
loop_
_entity_poly.entity_id
_entity_poly.type
_entity_poly.pdbx_seq_one_letter_code
_entity_poly.pdbx_strand_id
1 'polypeptide(L)'
;MSNLARVQLDRIQHCATPIPPELAATVLSQAMNELARDMFGLACQMHELGFIMIDNKAENLVFSRSAGGYQLIDGELVQRCALGKQIMGERLMRCTPHYAAPEQRARLWADSRSDVYTCGRSLEWVVERCLFQSYRDALRVRSQYVEAISPLVIALRPLVDLAKCCTAKDPAKRPTAAEAFDLLERYMS
;
A
#
# COMPACT_ATOMS: atom_id res chain seq x y z
N MET A 1 -0.44 -18.88 -7.93
CA MET A 1 -1.15 -17.59 -8.09
C MET A 1 -2.31 -17.61 -7.10
N SER A 2 -2.36 -16.67 -6.15
CA SER A 2 -3.40 -16.64 -5.12
C SER A 2 -4.77 -16.30 -5.73
N ASN A 3 -5.83 -16.93 -5.22
CA ASN A 3 -7.20 -16.80 -5.70
C ASN A 3 -7.75 -15.35 -5.71
N LEU A 4 -7.16 -14.44 -4.93
CA LEU A 4 -7.58 -13.04 -4.81
C LEU A 4 -7.38 -12.22 -6.09
N ALA A 5 -6.25 -12.40 -6.80
CA ALA A 5 -6.02 -11.70 -8.06
C ALA A 5 -7.01 -12.14 -9.15
N ARG A 6 -7.52 -13.38 -9.06
CA ARG A 6 -8.45 -13.96 -10.04
C ARG A 6 -9.87 -13.40 -9.89
N VAL A 7 -10.34 -13.20 -8.65
CA VAL A 7 -11.69 -12.67 -8.38
C VAL A 7 -11.83 -11.20 -8.80
N GLN A 8 -10.76 -10.39 -8.69
CA GLN A 8 -10.78 -9.01 -9.19
C GLN A 8 -10.67 -8.94 -10.72
N LEU A 9 -9.94 -9.85 -11.37
CA LEU A 9 -9.81 -9.89 -12.83
C LEU A 9 -11.04 -10.47 -13.55
N ASP A 10 -11.77 -11.41 -12.93
CA ASP A 10 -12.97 -12.03 -13.54
C ASP A 10 -14.11 -11.01 -13.79
N ARG A 11 -14.17 -9.92 -13.02
CA ARG A 11 -15.16 -8.82 -13.26
C ARG A 11 -14.84 -7.99 -14.50
N ILE A 12 -13.59 -8.02 -14.98
CA ILE A 12 -13.13 -7.25 -16.15
C ILE A 12 -13.28 -8.07 -17.44
N GLN A 13 -13.25 -9.40 -17.35
CA GLN A 13 -13.29 -10.30 -18.51
C GLN A 13 -14.66 -10.40 -19.22
N HIS A 14 -15.73 -9.82 -18.68
CA HIS A 14 -17.10 -9.96 -19.21
C HIS A 14 -17.68 -8.69 -19.83
N CYS A 15 -16.91 -7.61 -19.97
CA CYS A 15 -17.34 -6.44 -20.74
C CYS A 15 -17.09 -6.68 -22.23
N ALA A 16 -18.17 -6.83 -23.00
CA ALA A 16 -18.13 -7.01 -24.47
C ALA A 16 -17.52 -5.80 -25.22
N THR A 17 -17.34 -4.67 -24.54
CA THR A 17 -16.69 -3.47 -25.04
C THR A 17 -15.39 -3.24 -24.25
N PRO A 18 -14.24 -2.99 -24.89
CA PRO A 18 -13.04 -2.57 -24.18
C PRO A 18 -13.35 -1.34 -23.32
N ILE A 19 -13.02 -1.40 -22.03
CA ILE A 19 -13.13 -0.24 -21.13
C ILE A 19 -12.20 0.85 -21.69
N PRO A 20 -12.67 2.10 -21.85
CA PRO A 20 -11.80 3.20 -22.28
C PRO A 20 -10.56 3.31 -21.39
N PRO A 21 -9.37 3.49 -21.97
CA PRO A 21 -8.10 3.74 -21.26
C PRO A 21 -8.21 4.66 -20.04
N GLU A 22 -8.92 5.78 -20.19
CA GLU A 22 -9.09 6.81 -19.17
C GLU A 22 -9.97 6.32 -18.02
N LEU A 23 -11.02 5.55 -18.32
CA LEU A 23 -11.90 4.98 -17.33
C LEU A 23 -11.20 3.87 -16.53
N ALA A 24 -10.43 3.01 -17.20
CA ALA A 24 -9.61 2.00 -16.54
C ALA A 24 -8.56 2.65 -15.61
N ALA A 25 -7.88 3.69 -16.08
CA ALA A 25 -6.92 4.45 -15.26
C ALA A 25 -7.59 5.08 -14.03
N THR A 26 -8.76 5.69 -14.22
CA THR A 26 -9.55 6.30 -13.13
C THR A 26 -9.91 5.27 -12.07
N VAL A 27 -10.52 4.15 -12.47
CA VAL A 27 -10.95 3.09 -11.53
C VAL A 27 -9.76 2.50 -10.79
N LEU A 28 -8.66 2.23 -11.47
CA LEU A 28 -7.45 1.70 -10.84
C LEU A 28 -6.85 2.72 -9.86
N SER A 29 -6.74 3.99 -10.24
CA SER A 29 -6.23 5.02 -9.33
C SER A 29 -7.12 5.21 -8.10
N GLN A 30 -8.44 5.13 -8.24
CA GLN A 30 -9.39 5.21 -7.12
C GLN A 30 -9.18 4.04 -6.15
N ALA A 31 -9.13 2.82 -6.65
CA ALA A 31 -8.90 1.64 -5.81
C ALA A 31 -7.55 1.70 -5.08
N MET A 32 -6.51 2.25 -5.72
CA MET A 32 -5.20 2.44 -5.10
C MET A 32 -5.20 3.53 -4.03
N ASN A 33 -5.92 4.62 -4.27
CA ASN A 33 -6.11 5.68 -3.28
C ASN A 33 -6.89 5.18 -2.06
N GLU A 34 -7.95 4.39 -2.26
CA GLU A 34 -8.71 3.76 -1.17
C GLU A 34 -7.84 2.83 -0.33
N LEU A 35 -7.06 1.96 -0.99
CA LEU A 35 -6.11 1.09 -0.29
C LEU A 35 -5.09 1.89 0.53
N ALA A 36 -4.50 2.94 -0.07
CA ALA A 36 -3.54 3.78 0.63
C ALA A 36 -4.19 4.50 1.82
N ARG A 37 -5.40 5.04 1.64
CA ARG A 37 -6.17 5.75 2.68
C ARG A 37 -6.41 4.85 3.87
N ASP A 38 -6.95 3.67 3.64
CA ASP A 38 -7.27 2.74 4.72
C ASP A 38 -6.01 2.19 5.40
N MET A 39 -4.94 1.94 4.65
CA MET A 39 -3.66 1.48 5.19
C MET A 39 -3.01 2.52 6.11
N PHE A 40 -2.89 3.78 5.68
CA PHE A 40 -2.32 4.84 6.51
C PHE A 40 -3.25 5.27 7.64
N GLY A 41 -4.57 5.27 7.41
CA GLY A 41 -5.58 5.56 8.42
C GLY A 41 -5.59 4.52 9.54
N LEU A 42 -5.42 3.23 9.21
CA LEU A 42 -5.25 2.16 10.19
C LEU A 42 -3.96 2.34 11.00
N ALA A 43 -2.83 2.59 10.35
CA ALA A 43 -1.56 2.84 11.03
C ALA A 43 -1.66 4.03 12.00
N CYS A 44 -2.32 5.12 11.59
CA CYS A 44 -2.57 6.29 12.43
C CYS A 44 -3.34 5.92 13.71
N GLN A 45 -4.48 5.24 13.56
CA GLN A 45 -5.31 4.81 14.68
C GLN A 45 -4.55 3.86 15.62
N MET A 46 -3.79 2.91 15.07
CA MET A 46 -3.00 1.97 15.88
C MET A 46 -1.93 2.71 16.70
N HIS A 47 -1.24 3.69 16.10
CA HIS A 47 -0.21 4.48 16.77
C HIS A 47 -0.80 5.35 17.90
N GLU A 48 -1.98 5.95 17.67
CA GLU A 48 -2.71 6.71 18.70
C GLU A 48 -3.11 5.84 19.89
N LEU A 49 -3.48 4.58 19.63
CA LEU A 49 -3.81 3.59 20.67
C LEU A 49 -2.58 3.01 21.38
N GLY A 50 -1.36 3.43 20.99
CA GLY A 50 -0.12 2.93 21.58
C GLY A 50 0.24 1.52 21.12
N PHE A 51 -0.09 1.19 19.87
CA PHE A 51 0.30 -0.04 19.20
C PHE A 51 1.16 0.24 17.98
N ILE A 52 1.98 -0.75 17.62
CA ILE A 52 2.70 -0.83 16.36
C ILE A 52 2.39 -2.18 15.72
N MET A 53 2.35 -2.22 14.39
CA MET A 53 1.79 -3.34 13.63
C MET A 53 2.84 -4.32 13.12
N ILE A 54 4.07 -3.83 12.86
CA ILE A 54 5.29 -4.59 12.52
C ILE A 54 5.31 -5.20 11.11
N ASP A 55 4.17 -5.70 10.59
CA ASP A 55 4.07 -6.37 9.29
C ASP A 55 2.95 -5.78 8.43
N ASN A 56 3.03 -4.46 8.16
CA ASN A 56 2.06 -3.80 7.28
C ASN A 56 2.35 -4.15 5.83
N LYS A 57 1.45 -4.96 5.25
CA LYS A 57 1.48 -5.32 3.85
C LYS A 57 0.08 -5.38 3.27
N ALA A 58 -0.04 -5.10 1.97
CA ALA A 58 -1.34 -5.06 1.30
C ALA A 58 -2.07 -6.42 1.37
N GLU A 59 -1.33 -7.52 1.48
CA GLU A 59 -1.88 -8.87 1.65
C GLU A 59 -2.58 -9.09 3.00
N ASN A 60 -2.26 -8.27 4.02
CA ASN A 60 -2.92 -8.30 5.32
C ASN A 60 -4.17 -7.40 5.36
N LEU A 61 -4.50 -6.74 4.26
CA LEU A 61 -5.67 -5.88 4.13
C LEU A 61 -6.67 -6.49 3.13
N VAL A 62 -7.93 -6.58 3.52
CA VAL A 62 -9.01 -7.11 2.67
C VAL A 62 -10.13 -6.11 2.58
N PHE A 63 -10.58 -5.83 1.35
CA PHE A 63 -11.75 -4.99 1.14
C PHE A 63 -13.00 -5.68 1.68
N SER A 64 -13.65 -5.04 2.66
CA SER A 64 -14.90 -5.47 3.25
C SER A 64 -16.03 -4.58 2.74
N ARG A 65 -16.98 -5.19 2.01
CA ARG A 65 -18.14 -4.45 1.50
C ARG A 65 -19.05 -3.93 2.62
N SER A 66 -19.15 -4.66 3.73
CA SER A 66 -19.96 -4.25 4.89
C SER A 66 -19.31 -3.12 5.67
N ALA A 67 -17.97 -3.08 5.74
CA ALA A 67 -17.23 -2.00 6.38
C ALA A 67 -17.01 -0.79 5.44
N GLY A 68 -17.18 -0.98 4.13
CA GLY A 68 -16.97 0.07 3.12
C GLY A 68 -15.51 0.41 2.87
N GLY A 69 -14.57 -0.49 3.20
CA GLY A 69 -13.13 -0.24 3.08
C GLY A 69 -12.28 -1.46 3.38
N TYR A 70 -10.97 -1.30 3.29
CA TYR A 70 -9.98 -2.32 3.63
C TYR A 70 -9.86 -2.50 5.14
N GLN A 71 -9.76 -3.76 5.57
CA GLN A 71 -9.68 -4.15 6.98
C GLN A 71 -8.48 -5.07 7.19
N LEU A 72 -7.84 -4.95 8.36
CA LEU A 72 -6.76 -5.84 8.77
C LEU A 72 -7.31 -7.25 9.04
N ILE A 73 -6.70 -8.25 8.42
CA ILE A 73 -7.07 -9.67 8.62
C ILE A 73 -6.02 -10.45 9.41
N ASP A 74 -4.81 -9.91 9.56
CA ASP A 74 -3.70 -10.52 10.28
C ASP A 74 -2.99 -9.47 11.15
N GLY A 75 -3.14 -9.62 12.46
CA GLY A 75 -2.51 -8.79 13.48
C GLY A 75 -1.53 -9.57 14.36
N GLU A 76 -1.03 -10.73 13.91
CA GLU A 76 -0.22 -11.63 14.74
C GLU A 76 1.06 -11.01 15.28
N LEU A 77 1.58 -9.94 14.65
CA LEU A 77 2.79 -9.24 15.07
C LEU A 77 2.52 -7.90 15.76
N VAL A 78 1.26 -7.49 15.92
CA VAL A 78 0.91 -6.25 16.62
C VAL A 78 1.45 -6.26 18.05
N GLN A 79 2.01 -5.15 18.49
CA GLN A 79 2.60 -4.98 19.82
C GLN A 79 2.23 -3.64 20.44
N ARG A 80 2.03 -3.64 21.76
CA ARG A 80 1.97 -2.39 22.52
C ARG A 80 3.33 -1.72 22.51
N CYS A 81 3.34 -0.43 22.20
CA CYS A 81 4.51 0.42 22.25
C CYS A 81 4.06 1.81 22.69
N ALA A 82 4.58 2.28 23.82
CA ALA A 82 4.30 3.65 24.24
C ALA A 82 4.78 4.65 23.16
N LEU A 83 4.07 5.76 23.01
CA LEU A 83 4.39 6.78 22.02
C LEU A 83 5.86 7.24 22.16
N GLY A 84 6.59 7.25 21.04
CA GLY A 84 8.01 7.63 21.02
C GLY A 84 8.96 6.60 21.62
N LYS A 85 8.51 5.37 21.89
CA LYS A 85 9.36 4.25 22.29
C LYS A 85 9.60 3.30 21.12
N GLN A 86 10.58 2.43 21.32
CA GLN A 86 10.94 1.35 20.40
C GLN A 86 10.69 0.02 21.09
N ILE A 87 10.28 -0.98 20.32
CA ILE A 87 10.34 -2.37 20.73
C ILE A 87 11.62 -3.00 20.19
N MET A 88 12.11 -4.02 20.90
CA MET A 88 13.28 -4.80 20.51
C MET A 88 12.93 -6.29 20.50
N GLY A 89 13.66 -7.07 19.71
CA GLY A 89 13.76 -8.52 19.91
C GLY A 89 13.46 -9.37 18.68
N GLU A 90 13.71 -10.68 18.83
CA GLU A 90 13.69 -11.66 17.75
C GLU A 90 12.31 -11.85 17.10
N ARG A 91 11.22 -11.46 17.78
CA ARG A 91 9.88 -11.47 17.18
C ARG A 91 9.81 -10.62 15.90
N LEU A 92 10.66 -9.59 15.80
CA LEU A 92 10.79 -8.78 14.58
C LEU A 92 11.33 -9.57 13.39
N MET A 93 12.05 -10.68 13.60
CA MET A 93 12.49 -11.55 12.49
C MET A 93 11.33 -12.25 11.78
N ARG A 94 10.13 -12.27 12.38
CA ARG A 94 8.92 -12.84 11.77
C ARG A 94 8.24 -11.89 10.78
N CYS A 95 8.65 -10.62 10.71
CA CYS A 95 8.14 -9.71 9.69
C CYS A 95 8.50 -10.21 8.29
N THR A 96 7.71 -9.82 7.29
CA THR A 96 7.95 -10.24 5.91
C THR A 96 9.19 -9.50 5.36
N PRO A 97 10.31 -10.20 5.05
CA PRO A 97 11.60 -9.55 4.80
C PRO A 97 11.62 -8.54 3.64
N HIS A 98 10.71 -8.70 2.68
CA HIS A 98 10.57 -7.83 1.51
C HIS A 98 10.01 -6.44 1.87
N TYR A 99 9.12 -6.38 2.86
CA TYR A 99 8.46 -5.14 3.30
C TYR A 99 9.18 -4.48 4.49
N ALA A 100 9.92 -5.28 5.25
CA ALA A 100 10.57 -4.88 6.50
C ALA A 100 11.50 -3.66 6.36
N ALA A 101 11.39 -2.75 7.31
CA ALA A 101 12.25 -1.58 7.43
C ALA A 101 13.72 -1.96 7.68
N PRO A 102 14.69 -1.12 7.26
CA PRO A 102 16.11 -1.39 7.46
C PRO A 102 16.46 -1.69 8.93
N GLU A 103 15.89 -0.94 9.87
CA GLU A 103 16.09 -1.12 11.30
C GLU A 103 15.50 -2.42 11.86
N GLN A 104 14.34 -2.85 11.34
CA GLN A 104 13.72 -4.13 11.71
C GLN A 104 14.62 -5.30 11.33
N ARG A 105 15.24 -5.25 10.15
CA ARG A 105 16.12 -6.32 9.64
C ARG A 105 17.51 -6.31 10.27
N ALA A 106 18.11 -5.12 10.39
CA ALA A 106 19.52 -5.00 10.75
C ALA A 106 19.76 -4.88 12.26
N ARG A 107 18.83 -4.27 12.98
CA ARG A 107 19.02 -3.91 14.39
C ARG A 107 17.95 -4.48 15.31
N LEU A 108 16.98 -5.21 14.75
CA LEU A 108 15.89 -5.87 15.49
C LEU A 108 15.19 -4.89 16.45
N TRP A 109 14.90 -3.70 15.94
CA TRP A 109 14.02 -2.75 16.62
C TRP A 109 12.97 -2.19 15.67
N ALA A 110 11.85 -1.77 16.23
CA ALA A 110 10.78 -1.12 15.50
C ALA A 110 10.11 -0.03 16.36
N ASP A 111 9.63 1.01 15.70
CA ASP A 111 8.71 1.99 16.25
C ASP A 111 7.60 2.30 15.23
N SER A 112 6.80 3.33 15.50
CA SER A 112 5.75 3.79 14.58
C SER A 112 6.28 4.19 13.20
N ARG A 113 7.54 4.65 13.08
CA ARG A 113 8.15 4.98 11.77
C ARG A 113 8.51 3.72 10.99
N SER A 114 8.74 2.59 11.65
CA SER A 114 8.90 1.30 10.98
C SER A 114 7.60 0.88 10.29
N ASP A 115 6.44 1.11 10.92
CA ASP A 115 5.14 0.86 10.28
C ASP A 115 4.95 1.72 9.03
N VAL A 116 5.27 3.02 9.11
CA VAL A 116 5.21 3.94 7.95
C VAL A 116 6.06 3.44 6.79
N TYR A 117 7.27 2.93 7.06
CA TYR A 117 8.11 2.32 6.03
C TYR A 117 7.42 1.12 5.38
N THR A 118 6.89 0.19 6.18
CA THR A 118 6.22 -1.00 5.66
C THR A 118 4.97 -0.65 4.83
N CYS A 119 4.19 0.36 5.24
CA CYS A 119 3.08 0.90 4.43
C CYS A 119 3.57 1.49 3.10
N GLY A 120 4.62 2.32 3.14
CA GLY A 120 5.21 2.91 1.93
C GLY A 120 5.76 1.87 0.97
N ARG A 121 6.47 0.86 1.48
CA ARG A 121 7.02 -0.23 0.68
C ARG A 121 5.93 -1.11 0.07
N SER A 122 4.83 -1.29 0.79
CA SER A 122 3.65 -2.00 0.30
C SER A 122 2.96 -1.23 -0.81
N LEU A 123 2.82 0.09 -0.66
CA LEU A 123 2.26 0.95 -1.69
C LEU A 123 3.11 0.94 -2.96
N GLU A 124 4.44 1.07 -2.83
CA GLU A 124 5.38 0.97 -3.94
C GLU A 124 5.22 -0.36 -4.70
N TRP A 125 5.17 -1.48 -3.96
CA TRP A 125 5.01 -2.80 -4.54
C TRP A 125 3.69 -2.98 -5.30
N VAL A 126 2.58 -2.51 -4.73
CA VAL A 126 1.27 -2.63 -5.38
C VAL A 126 1.21 -1.76 -6.64
N VAL A 127 1.76 -0.54 -6.60
CA VAL A 127 1.84 0.35 -7.77
C VAL A 127 2.70 -0.26 -8.88
N GLU A 128 3.89 -0.78 -8.55
CA GLU A 128 4.76 -1.46 -9.51
C GLU A 128 4.05 -2.62 -10.20
N ARG A 129 3.34 -3.47 -9.43
CA ARG A 129 2.60 -4.61 -9.99
C ARG A 129 1.42 -4.18 -10.86
N CYS A 130 0.72 -3.11 -10.48
CA CYS A 130 -0.36 -2.55 -11.27
C CYS A 130 0.17 -2.09 -12.63
N LEU A 131 1.20 -1.23 -12.63
CA LEU A 131 1.79 -0.70 -13.87
C LEU A 131 2.39 -1.80 -14.75
N PHE A 132 3.10 -2.75 -14.16
CA PHE A 132 3.68 -3.87 -14.91
C PHE A 132 2.61 -4.77 -15.53
N GLN A 133 1.53 -5.07 -14.79
CA GLN A 133 0.42 -5.87 -15.31
C GLN A 133 -0.29 -5.13 -16.46
N SER A 134 -0.57 -3.83 -16.30
CA SER A 134 -1.13 -2.99 -17.36
C SER A 134 -0.25 -2.98 -18.61
N TYR A 135 1.07 -2.89 -18.46
CA TYR A 135 2.02 -2.96 -19.58
C TYR A 135 1.99 -4.33 -20.29
N ARG A 136 1.97 -5.43 -19.53
CA ARG A 136 1.88 -6.78 -20.12
C ARG A 136 0.58 -7.00 -20.89
N ASP A 137 -0.54 -6.50 -20.37
CA ASP A 137 -1.82 -6.61 -21.05
C ASP A 137 -1.85 -5.73 -22.30
N ALA A 138 -1.21 -4.56 -22.26
CA ALA A 138 -1.07 -3.71 -23.44
C ALA A 138 -0.29 -4.37 -24.58
N LEU A 139 0.82 -5.06 -24.26
CA LEU A 139 1.60 -5.81 -25.24
C LEU A 139 0.81 -6.97 -25.87
N ARG A 140 -0.22 -7.49 -25.20
CA ARG A 140 -1.02 -8.63 -25.69
C ARG A 140 -2.21 -8.22 -26.57
N VAL A 141 -2.77 -7.02 -26.40
CA VAL A 141 -4.12 -6.69 -26.92
C VAL A 141 -4.16 -5.53 -27.94
N ARG A 142 -3.01 -5.07 -28.49
CA ARG A 142 -2.80 -3.97 -29.49
C ARG A 142 -2.40 -2.60 -28.90
N SER A 143 -1.84 -1.74 -29.75
CA SER A 143 -1.23 -0.42 -29.45
C SER A 143 -2.08 0.56 -28.63
N GLN A 144 -3.41 0.51 -28.75
CA GLN A 144 -4.34 1.39 -28.01
C GLN A 144 -4.24 1.27 -26.48
N TYR A 145 -3.71 0.16 -25.95
CA TYR A 145 -3.47 0.00 -24.51
C TYR A 145 -2.16 0.65 -24.05
N VAL A 146 -1.22 0.92 -24.94
CA VAL A 146 0.00 1.68 -24.62
C VAL A 146 -0.37 3.12 -24.25
N GLU A 147 -1.39 3.67 -24.90
CA GLU A 147 -1.93 5.00 -24.60
C GLU A 147 -2.59 5.06 -23.20
N ALA A 148 -3.17 3.96 -22.71
CA ALA A 148 -3.78 3.84 -21.38
C ALA A 148 -2.78 3.88 -20.21
N ILE A 149 -1.52 3.54 -20.46
CA ILE A 149 -0.49 3.48 -19.42
C ILE A 149 -0.11 4.90 -18.99
N SER A 150 -0.12 5.86 -19.91
CA SER A 150 0.29 7.24 -19.61
C SER A 150 -0.65 7.92 -18.59
N PRO A 151 -1.98 7.91 -18.76
CA PRO A 151 -2.91 8.41 -17.75
C PRO A 151 -2.77 7.73 -16.39
N LEU A 152 -2.60 6.41 -16.35
CA LEU A 152 -2.44 5.67 -15.09
C LEU A 152 -1.14 6.04 -14.36
N VAL A 153 -0.02 6.17 -15.09
CA VAL A 153 1.26 6.61 -14.50
C VAL A 153 1.14 8.01 -13.91
N ILE A 154 0.45 8.92 -14.61
CA ILE A 154 0.20 10.28 -14.12
C ILE A 154 -0.67 10.23 -12.84
N ALA A 155 -1.76 9.47 -12.88
CA ALA A 155 -2.71 9.37 -11.76
C ALA A 155 -2.09 8.74 -10.51
N LEU A 156 -1.16 7.79 -10.65
CA LEU A 156 -0.47 7.14 -9.53
C LEU A 156 0.75 7.91 -9.03
N ARG A 157 1.17 8.99 -9.69
CA ARG A 157 2.38 9.73 -9.32
C ARG A 157 2.37 10.22 -7.85
N PRO A 158 1.26 10.75 -7.30
CA PRO A 158 1.22 11.16 -5.90
C PRO A 158 1.47 9.98 -4.94
N LEU A 159 0.94 8.80 -5.23
CA LEU A 159 1.17 7.59 -4.43
C LEU A 159 2.62 7.13 -4.49
N VAL A 160 3.26 7.22 -5.66
CA VAL A 160 4.70 6.93 -5.82
C VAL A 160 5.55 7.89 -4.99
N ASP A 161 5.23 9.18 -5.01
CA ASP A 161 6.01 10.18 -4.29
C ASP A 161 5.78 10.07 -2.76
N LEU A 162 4.55 9.76 -2.32
CA LEU A 162 4.25 9.40 -0.92
C LEU A 162 5.04 8.16 -0.48
N ALA A 163 5.01 7.09 -1.28
CA ALA A 163 5.74 5.86 -0.98
C ALA A 163 7.24 6.12 -0.78
N LYS A 164 7.86 6.94 -1.64
CA LYS A 164 9.28 7.35 -1.50
C LYS A 164 9.57 8.10 -0.20
N CYS A 165 8.68 9.00 0.22
CA CYS A 165 8.82 9.70 1.49
C CYS A 165 8.75 8.72 2.67
N CYS A 166 7.85 7.75 2.61
CA CYS A 166 7.67 6.73 3.64
C CYS A 166 8.83 5.72 3.71
N THR A 167 9.50 5.42 2.59
CA THR A 167 10.60 4.43 2.52
C THR A 167 12.00 5.02 2.73
N ALA A 168 12.11 6.23 3.30
CA ALA A 168 13.40 6.79 3.67
C ALA A 168 14.18 5.84 4.61
N LYS A 169 15.47 5.62 4.34
CA LYS A 169 16.31 4.70 5.13
C LYS A 169 16.41 5.10 6.60
N ASP A 170 16.49 6.41 6.84
CA ASP A 170 16.50 7.00 8.18
C ASP A 170 15.05 7.19 8.67
N PRO A 171 14.63 6.53 9.76
CA PRO A 171 13.27 6.66 10.32
C PRO A 171 12.87 8.09 10.64
N ALA A 172 13.81 8.96 11.02
CA ALA A 172 13.54 10.36 11.36
C ALA A 172 13.17 11.21 10.13
N LYS A 173 13.45 10.73 8.92
CA LYS A 173 13.12 11.43 7.66
C LYS A 173 11.76 11.02 7.08
N ARG A 174 11.11 10.02 7.66
CA ARG A 174 9.79 9.56 7.24
C ARG A 174 8.72 10.50 7.82
N PRO A 175 7.56 10.67 7.18
CA PRO A 175 6.39 11.26 7.82
C PRO A 175 5.85 10.35 8.93
N THR A 176 5.00 10.87 9.82
CA THR A 176 4.21 10.06 10.74
C THR A 176 3.09 9.41 9.95
N ALA A 177 2.40 8.41 10.52
CA ALA A 177 1.21 7.86 9.86
C ALA A 177 0.15 8.95 9.65
N ALA A 178 -0.04 9.85 10.62
CA ALA A 178 -0.92 11.01 10.50
C ALA A 178 -0.49 11.96 9.37
N GLU A 179 0.79 12.37 9.34
CA GLU A 179 1.32 13.25 8.28
C GLU A 179 1.20 12.62 6.88
N ALA A 180 1.42 11.30 6.77
CA ALA A 180 1.26 10.56 5.52
C ALA A 180 -0.21 10.49 5.08
N PHE A 181 -1.12 10.26 6.02
CA PHE A 181 -2.56 10.27 5.77
C PHE A 181 -3.03 11.67 5.32
N ASP A 182 -2.61 12.74 6.00
CA ASP A 182 -2.93 14.12 5.63
C ASP A 182 -2.36 14.54 4.28
N LEU A 183 -1.16 14.04 3.92
CA LEU A 183 -0.60 14.22 2.59
C LEU A 183 -1.47 13.53 1.53
N LEU A 184 -1.93 12.32 1.80
CA LEU A 184 -2.79 11.58 0.89
C LEU A 184 -4.14 12.26 0.69
N GLU A 185 -4.81 12.70 1.75
CA GLU A 185 -6.09 13.40 1.64
C GLU A 185 -5.99 14.66 0.77
N ARG A 186 -4.89 15.41 0.89
CA ARG A 186 -4.62 16.59 0.04
C ARG A 186 -4.38 16.26 -1.43
N TYR A 187 -3.92 15.05 -1.75
CA TYR A 187 -3.81 14.60 -3.14
C TYR A 187 -5.15 14.15 -3.72
N MET A 188 -6.11 13.80 -2.86
CA MET A 188 -7.43 13.29 -3.25
C MET A 188 -8.50 14.38 -3.32
N SER A 189 -8.25 15.57 -2.74
CA SER A 189 -9.13 16.75 -2.78
C SER A 189 -8.96 17.56 -4.07
#